data_AF-A0A931RA13-F1
#
_entry.id   AF-A0A931RA13-F1
#
_cell.length_a   1.000
_cell.length_b   1.000
_cell.length_c   1.000
_cell.angle_alpha   90.00
_cell.angle_beta   90.00
_cell.angle_gamma   90.00
#
_symmetry.space_group_name_H-M   'P 1'
#
loop_
_entity.id
_entity.type
_entity.pdbx_description
1 polymer ?
#
loop_
_entity_poly.entity_id
_entity_poly.type
_entity_poly.pdbx_seq_one_letter_code
_entity_poly.pdbx_strand_id
1 'polypeptide(L)'
;MRVCLVCQNIDCKSRGSEQLMKEFQKRVAARGLTDVEVKPYMCFGACQEGPNIVLYPEKNWYANVKVEDLDEITEHLAGGPHVQRLDTIDSSLKELIYQLLDTGIL
;
A
#
# COMPACT_ATOMS: atom_id res chain seq x y z
N MET A 1 0.14 -9.76 -12.81
CA MET A 1 -0.93 -9.02 -12.10
C MET A 1 -0.36 -8.59 -10.77
N ARG A 2 -0.36 -7.28 -10.48
CA ARG A 2 0.15 -6.69 -9.24
C ARG A 2 -1.03 -6.27 -8.38
N VAL A 3 -0.91 -6.41 -7.07
CA VAL A 3 -1.95 -6.01 -6.13
C VAL A 3 -1.38 -4.98 -5.16
N CYS A 4 -2.10 -3.86 -5.01
CA CYS A 4 -1.84 -2.87 -3.98
C CYS A 4 -2.83 -3.09 -2.84
N LEU A 5 -2.33 -3.60 -1.72
CA LEU A 5 -3.08 -3.87 -0.51
C LEU A 5 -3.13 -2.62 0.36
N VAL A 6 -4.32 -2.06 0.58
CA VAL A 6 -4.52 -0.88 1.44
C VAL A 6 -5.09 -1.32 2.78
N CYS A 7 -4.44 -0.96 3.88
CA CYS A 7 -4.91 -1.30 5.22
C CYS A 7 -6.26 -0.64 5.53
N GLN A 8 -7.23 -1.46 5.92
CA GLN A 8 -8.60 -1.06 6.26
C GLN A 8 -8.99 -1.48 7.69
N ASN A 9 -8.04 -1.84 8.57
CA ASN A 9 -8.33 -1.98 9.99
C ASN A 9 -8.63 -0.61 10.65
N ILE A 10 -9.23 -0.66 11.85
CA ILE A 10 -9.80 0.47 12.59
C ILE A 10 -8.85 1.66 12.68
N ASP A 11 -7.57 1.46 13.03
CA ASP A 11 -6.61 2.55 13.14
C ASP A 11 -6.37 3.26 11.80
N CYS A 12 -6.15 2.51 10.72
CA CYS A 12 -5.93 3.11 9.41
C CYS A 12 -7.20 3.81 8.89
N LYS A 13 -8.39 3.25 9.16
CA LYS A 13 -9.67 3.89 8.82
C LYS A 13 -9.85 5.21 9.56
N SER A 14 -9.55 5.25 10.86
CA SER A 14 -9.59 6.50 11.65
C SER A 14 -8.63 7.59 11.14
N ARG A 15 -7.59 7.17 10.39
CA ARG A 15 -6.61 8.04 9.73
C ARG A 15 -6.93 8.29 8.25
N GLY A 16 -8.12 7.92 7.77
CA GLY A 16 -8.61 8.24 6.43
C GLY A 16 -8.30 7.22 5.34
N SER A 17 -7.94 5.97 5.68
CA SER A 17 -7.59 4.96 4.67
C SER A 17 -8.74 4.58 3.72
N GLU A 18 -10.00 4.82 4.10
CA GLU A 18 -11.15 4.63 3.20
C GLU A 18 -11.15 5.63 2.04
N GLN A 19 -10.88 6.91 2.34
CA GLN A 19 -10.75 7.94 1.32
C GLN A 19 -9.50 7.69 0.48
N LEU A 20 -8.38 7.36 1.13
CA LEU A 20 -7.13 6.98 0.47
C LEU A 20 -7.35 5.89 -0.59
N MET A 21 -8.03 4.80 -0.22
CA MET A 21 -8.28 3.68 -1.13
C MET A 21 -9.14 4.08 -2.34
N LYS A 22 -10.20 4.87 -2.12
CA LYS A 22 -11.06 5.37 -3.21
C LYS A 22 -10.27 6.25 -4.19
N GLU A 23 -9.47 7.18 -3.69
CA GLU A 23 -8.64 8.04 -4.53
C GLU A 23 -7.53 7.26 -5.23
N PHE A 24 -6.97 6.25 -4.57
CA PHE A 24 -5.95 5.41 -5.18
C PHE A 24 -6.49 4.60 -6.36
N GLN A 25 -7.68 3.99 -6.20
CA GLN A 25 -8.39 3.31 -7.29
C GLN A 25 -8.62 4.23 -8.49
N LYS A 26 -9.05 5.49 -8.25
CA LYS A 26 -9.23 6.48 -9.31
C LYS A 26 -7.92 6.80 -10.04
N ARG A 27 -6.82 7.00 -9.31
CA ARG A 27 -5.52 7.35 -9.90
C ARG A 27 -4.90 6.20 -10.70
N VAL A 28 -5.06 4.97 -10.22
CA VAL A 28 -4.66 3.75 -10.95
C VAL A 28 -5.45 3.64 -12.26
N ALA A 29 -6.78 3.82 -12.20
CA ALA A 29 -7.63 3.80 -13.39
C ALA A 29 -7.31 4.93 -14.37
N ALA A 30 -7.12 6.16 -13.88
CA ALA A 30 -6.82 7.33 -14.70
C ALA A 30 -5.47 7.21 -15.45
N ARG A 31 -4.50 6.48 -14.89
CA ARG A 31 -3.22 6.18 -15.54
C ARG A 31 -3.27 4.98 -16.49
N GLY A 32 -4.40 4.28 -16.59
CA GLY A 32 -4.53 3.11 -17.46
C GLY A 32 -3.71 1.90 -17.00
N LEU A 33 -3.40 1.80 -15.71
CA LEU A 33 -2.62 0.69 -15.14
C LEU A 33 -3.50 -0.57 -14.99
N THR A 34 -3.76 -1.24 -16.11
CA THR A 34 -4.67 -2.40 -16.17
C THR A 34 -4.12 -3.65 -15.50
N ASP A 35 -2.82 -3.68 -15.19
CA ASP A 35 -2.14 -4.80 -14.54
C ASP A 35 -2.03 -4.63 -13.01
N VAL A 36 -2.60 -3.55 -12.46
CA VAL A 36 -2.62 -3.22 -11.03
C VAL A 36 -4.03 -3.23 -10.49
N GLU A 37 -4.25 -3.95 -9.40
CA GLU A 37 -5.52 -3.97 -8.67
C GLU A 37 -5.34 -3.40 -7.25
N VAL A 38 -6.20 -2.46 -6.83
CA VAL A 38 -6.18 -1.92 -5.46
C VAL A 38 -7.22 -2.66 -4.62
N LYS A 39 -6.76 -3.38 -3.59
CA LYS A 39 -7.60 -4.21 -2.71
C LYS A 39 -7.56 -3.73 -1.26
N PRO A 40 -8.66 -3.91 -0.51
CA PRO A 40 -8.62 -3.74 0.92
C PRO A 40 -7.81 -4.89 1.54
N TYR A 41 -7.14 -4.60 2.63
CA TYR A 41 -6.44 -5.58 3.45
C TYR A 41 -6.68 -5.28 4.92
N MET A 42 -6.76 -6.31 5.76
CA MET A 42 -7.12 -6.11 7.17
C MET A 42 -6.02 -5.34 7.91
N CYS A 43 -4.91 -5.97 8.30
CA CYS A 43 -3.91 -5.29 9.13
C CYS A 43 -2.52 -5.86 8.92
N PHE A 44 -1.53 -4.98 8.81
CA PHE A 44 -0.11 -5.37 8.71
C PHE A 44 0.64 -5.27 10.05
N GLY A 45 -0.04 -4.99 11.17
CA GLY A 45 0.59 -4.80 12.47
C GLY A 45 1.35 -3.48 12.67
N ALA A 46 1.39 -2.60 11.67
CA ALA A 46 2.08 -1.30 11.71
C ALA A 46 1.14 -0.12 11.96
N CYS A 47 0.27 -0.19 12.97
CA CYS A 47 -0.76 0.83 13.20
C CYS A 47 -0.19 2.23 13.48
N GLN A 48 0.96 2.33 14.16
CA GLN A 48 1.60 3.62 14.47
C GLN A 48 2.06 4.36 13.21
N GLU A 49 2.33 3.61 12.15
CA GLU A 49 2.85 4.08 10.87
C GLU A 49 1.73 4.07 9.79
N GLY A 50 0.46 3.95 10.18
CA GLY A 50 -0.66 3.96 9.23
C GLY A 50 -1.10 5.36 8.78
N PRO A 51 -1.78 5.49 7.62
CA PRO A 51 -2.24 4.43 6.71
C PRO A 51 -1.11 3.71 5.95
N ASN A 52 -1.29 2.40 5.71
CA ASN A 52 -0.29 1.54 5.07
C ASN A 52 -0.78 1.00 3.71
N ILE A 53 0.12 0.95 2.73
CA ILE A 53 -0.07 0.33 1.42
C ILE A 53 1.09 -0.65 1.16
N VAL A 54 0.79 -1.88 0.75
CA VAL A 54 1.81 -2.86 0.33
C VAL A 54 1.58 -3.27 -1.12
N LEU A 55 2.62 -3.17 -1.94
CA LEU A 55 2.62 -3.62 -3.33
C LEU A 55 3.16 -5.05 -3.37
N TYR A 56 2.38 -5.96 -3.95
CA TYR A 56 2.72 -7.38 -4.04
C TYR A 56 2.61 -7.87 -5.49
N PRO A 57 3.56 -8.69 -5.99
CA PRO A 57 4.66 -9.39 -5.28
C PRO A 57 5.95 -8.57 -5.14
N GLU A 58 5.96 -7.29 -5.49
CA GLU A 58 7.17 -6.45 -5.49
C GLU A 58 7.75 -6.19 -4.09
N LYS A 59 6.95 -6.38 -3.03
CA LYS A 59 7.36 -6.22 -1.63
C LYS A 59 7.83 -4.79 -1.31
N ASN A 60 7.10 -3.81 -1.84
CA ASN A 60 7.24 -2.40 -1.48
C ASN A 60 6.18 -2.02 -0.45
N TRP A 61 6.60 -1.36 0.64
CA TRP A 61 5.71 -0.91 1.71
C TRP A 61 5.75 0.61 1.79
N TYR A 62 4.59 1.24 1.72
CA TYR A 62 4.41 2.66 1.99
C TYR A 62 3.62 2.88 3.26
N ALA A 63 4.23 3.62 4.17
CA ALA A 63 3.70 3.96 5.49
C ALA A 63 3.36 5.45 5.58
N ASN A 64 2.48 5.78 6.52
CA ASN A 64 1.97 7.13 6.80
C ASN A 64 1.44 7.83 5.54
N VAL A 65 0.82 7.04 4.65
CA VAL A 65 0.43 7.50 3.32
C VAL A 65 -0.75 8.45 3.43
N LYS A 66 -0.63 9.59 2.76
CA LYS A 66 -1.68 10.59 2.57
C LYS A 66 -2.20 10.56 1.14
N VAL A 67 -3.34 11.21 0.90
CA VAL A 67 -3.96 11.25 -0.43
C VAL A 67 -3.02 11.94 -1.43
N GLU A 68 -2.24 12.93 -1.02
CA GLU A 68 -1.29 13.63 -1.88
C GLU A 68 -0.16 12.73 -2.38
N ASP A 69 0.26 11.76 -1.54
CA ASP A 69 1.35 10.82 -1.85
C ASP A 69 0.99 9.82 -2.96
N LEU A 70 -0.30 9.63 -3.25
CA LEU A 70 -0.74 8.62 -4.23
C LEU A 70 -0.27 8.93 -5.66
N ASP A 71 0.13 10.16 -5.98
CA ASP A 71 0.69 10.50 -7.29
C ASP A 71 2.10 9.93 -7.48
N GLU A 72 2.94 10.03 -6.45
CA GLU A 72 4.27 9.39 -6.44
C GLU A 72 4.15 7.87 -6.47
N ILE A 73 3.22 7.30 -5.67
CA ILE A 73 3.00 5.85 -5.62
C ILE A 73 2.51 5.32 -6.98
N THR A 74 1.60 6.03 -7.64
CA THR A 74 1.10 5.59 -8.95
C THR A 74 2.08 5.85 -10.10
N GLU A 75 2.98 6.82 -9.97
CA GLU A 75 4.13 6.96 -10.85
C GLU A 75 5.10 5.78 -10.69
N HIS A 76 5.41 5.37 -9.46
CA HIS A 76 6.19 4.17 -9.20
C HIS A 76 5.54 2.92 -9.83
N LEU A 77 4.22 2.75 -9.67
CA LEU A 77 3.49 1.65 -10.31
C LEU A 77 3.58 1.68 -11.85
N ALA A 78 3.78 2.85 -12.45
CA ALA A 78 3.97 3.02 -13.89
C ALA A 78 5.43 2.81 -14.35
N GLY A 79 6.33 2.36 -13.46
CA GLY A 79 7.76 2.16 -13.73
C GLY A 79 8.65 3.33 -13.31
N GLY A 80 8.12 4.30 -12.58
CA GLY A 80 8.90 5.35 -11.93
C GLY A 80 9.75 4.85 -10.76
N PRO A 81 10.44 5.74 -10.04
CA PRO A 81 11.29 5.37 -8.90
C PRO A 81 10.48 4.98 -7.66
N HIS A 82 11.05 4.12 -6.82
CA HIS A 82 10.49 3.79 -5.50
C HIS A 82 10.42 5.02 -4.58
N VAL A 83 9.31 5.19 -3.87
CA VAL A 83 9.05 6.33 -2.99
C VAL A 83 9.73 6.15 -1.62
N GLN A 84 11.06 6.31 -1.58
CA GLN A 84 11.90 6.00 -0.40
C GLN A 84 11.45 6.68 0.90
N ARG A 85 10.93 7.91 0.83
CA ARG A 85 10.47 8.67 2.02
C ARG A 85 9.29 8.01 2.75
N LEU A 86 8.54 7.14 2.09
CA LEU A 86 7.40 6.41 2.64
C LEU A 86 7.78 5.00 3.09
N ASP A 87 8.99 4.54 2.81
CA ASP A 87 9.45 3.18 3.07
C ASP A 87 10.14 3.05 4.44
N THR A 88 9.43 3.45 5.49
CA THR A 88 10.00 3.67 6.83
C THR A 88 9.79 2.52 7.80
N ILE A 89 9.04 1.48 7.43
CA ILE A 89 8.75 0.35 8.31
C ILE A 89 10.04 -0.43 8.62
N ASP A 90 10.14 -0.89 9.86
CA ASP A 90 11.19 -1.79 10.33
C ASP A 90 11.32 -3.03 9.42
N SER A 91 12.57 -3.38 9.08
CA SER A 91 12.84 -4.47 8.15
C SER A 91 12.37 -5.83 8.67
N SER A 92 12.48 -6.10 9.97
CA SER A 92 12.05 -7.37 10.55
C SER A 92 10.53 -7.51 10.49
N LEU A 93 9.78 -6.42 10.69
CA LEU A 93 8.33 -6.43 10.47
C LEU A 93 7.96 -6.65 9.00
N LYS A 94 8.64 -5.98 8.06
CA LYS A 94 8.42 -6.19 6.62
C LYS A 94 8.61 -7.65 6.23
N GLU A 95 9.72 -8.25 6.63
CA GLU A 95 10.04 -9.65 6.33
C GLU A 95 8.97 -10.62 6.83
N LEU A 96 8.53 -10.45 8.09
CA LEU A 96 7.48 -11.28 8.67
C LEU A 96 6.16 -11.17 7.87
N ILE A 97 5.72 -9.94 7.57
CA ILE A 97 4.47 -9.73 6.84
C ILE A 97 4.56 -10.27 5.42
N TYR A 98 5.70 -10.10 4.73
CA TYR A 98 5.90 -10.65 3.40
C TYR A 98 5.88 -12.18 3.40
N GLN A 99 6.47 -12.84 4.40
CA GLN A 99 6.38 -14.29 4.55
C GLN A 99 4.92 -14.74 4.76
N LEU A 100 4.16 -14.02 5.58
CA LEU A 100 2.75 -14.34 5.81
C LEU A 100 1.91 -14.16 4.53
N LEU A 101 2.16 -13.11 3.74
CA LEU A 101 1.53 -12.92 2.43
C LEU A 101 1.92 -14.03 1.44
N ASP A 102 3.20 -14.43 1.41
CA ASP A 102 3.69 -15.52 0.53
C ASP A 102 3.01 -16.87 0.84
N THR A 103 2.65 -17.11 2.11
CA THR A 103 1.94 -18.32 2.55
C THR A 103 0.42 -18.27 2.33
N GLY A 104 -0.14 -17.11 1.97
CA GLY A 104 -1.58 -16.90 1.83
C GLY A 104 -2.36 -16.93 3.15
N ILE A 105 -1.67 -16.79 4.28
CA ILE A 105 -2.30 -16.75 5.62
C ILE A 105 -2.99 -15.41 5.87
N LEU A 106 -2.55 -14.34 5.20
CA LEU A 106 -3.11 -13.00 5.31
C LEU A 106 -3.73 -12.49 4.02
#